data_AF-A0A5N4A8H9-F1
#
_entry.id   AF-A0A5N4A8H9-F1
#
_cell.length_a   1.000
_cell.length_b   1.000
_cell.length_c   1.000
_cell.angle_alpha   90.00
_cell.angle_beta   90.00
_cell.angle_gamma   90.00
#
_symmetry.space_group_name_H-M   'P 1'
#
loop_
_entity.id
_entity.type
_entity.pdbx_description
1 polymer ?
#
loop_
_entity_poly.entity_id
_entity_poly.type
_entity_poly.pdbx_seq_one_letter_code
_entity_poly.pdbx_strand_id
1 'polypeptide(L)'
;MKYCIAFVLLLGVSLQTSAKDDEEQMARNLMSCAEQEGLSKDAVKEIASTGKRPEYSVMKCFDKCMMEKVGAVGPDGKVNEAPLIGLCLIKYPKMDESKCAKLLKECAFVDKHDKCLMCYEAVTCWDNKIKQMTS
;
A
#
# COMPACT_ATOMS: atom_id res chain seq x y z
N MET A 1 -9.37 54.48 13.70
CA MET A 1 -9.67 53.06 13.96
C MET A 1 -9.74 52.38 12.58
N LYS A 2 -8.65 52.01 11.91
CA LYS A 2 -7.49 51.17 12.25
C LYS A 2 -7.93 49.72 12.61
N TYR A 3 -7.66 48.81 11.66
CA TYR A 3 -7.71 47.33 11.72
C TYR A 3 -9.09 46.67 11.62
N CYS A 4 -9.47 46.17 10.43
CA CYS A 4 -10.46 45.06 10.29
C CYS A 4 -10.44 44.34 8.93
N ILE A 5 -9.55 44.65 7.98
CA ILE A 5 -9.54 44.00 6.65
C ILE A 5 -8.15 43.45 6.33
N ALA A 6 -7.63 42.57 7.19
CA ALA A 6 -6.36 41.90 6.95
C ALA A 6 -6.30 40.47 7.53
N PHE A 7 -7.44 39.81 7.73
CA PHE A 7 -7.46 38.48 8.36
C PHE A 7 -8.25 37.40 7.60
N VAL A 8 -8.66 37.67 6.35
CA VAL A 8 -9.46 36.72 5.55
C VAL A 8 -8.63 35.99 4.47
N LEU A 9 -7.34 36.31 4.31
CA LEU A 9 -6.48 35.76 3.24
C LEU A 9 -5.49 34.67 3.67
N LEU A 10 -5.64 34.06 4.85
CA LEU A 10 -4.70 33.04 5.37
C LEU A 10 -5.28 31.62 5.51
N LEU A 11 -6.50 31.36 5.05
CA LEU A 11 -7.12 30.01 5.07
C LEU A 11 -7.12 29.34 3.68
N GLY A 12 -6.09 29.62 2.86
CA GLY A 12 -6.01 29.13 1.48
C GLY A 12 -5.01 27.98 1.24
N VAL A 13 -4.22 27.56 2.24
CA VAL A 13 -3.14 26.58 2.01
C VAL A 13 -3.02 25.63 3.20
N SER A 14 -3.79 24.54 3.21
CA SER A 14 -3.52 23.42 4.15
C SER A 14 -3.88 22.04 3.63
N LEU A 15 -4.52 21.89 2.46
CA LEU A 15 -4.93 20.56 1.96
C LEU A 15 -3.94 19.88 1.01
N GLN A 16 -2.87 20.55 0.56
CA GLN A 16 -1.94 19.98 -0.42
C GLN A 16 -0.69 19.30 0.18
N THR A 17 -0.50 19.36 1.50
CA THR A 17 0.68 18.78 2.15
C THR A 17 0.54 17.28 2.42
N SER A 18 -0.64 16.79 2.82
CA SER A 18 -0.79 15.40 3.28
C SER A 18 -0.54 14.36 2.19
N ALA A 19 -0.99 14.59 0.96
CA ALA A 19 -0.85 13.61 -0.12
C ALA A 19 0.61 13.40 -0.56
N LYS A 20 1.45 14.44 -0.49
CA LYS A 20 2.88 14.34 -0.79
C LYS A 20 3.62 13.57 0.30
N ASP A 21 3.25 13.81 1.56
CA ASP A 21 3.88 13.15 2.70
C ASP A 21 3.61 11.63 2.68
N ASP A 22 2.40 11.22 2.28
CA ASP A 22 2.00 9.82 2.15
C ASP A 22 2.76 9.09 1.03
N GLU A 23 2.93 9.73 -0.13
CA GLU A 23 3.67 9.16 -1.26
C GLU A 23 5.15 8.97 -0.92
N GLU A 24 5.78 9.98 -0.32
CA GLU A 24 7.17 9.88 0.12
C GLU A 24 7.35 8.81 1.21
N GLN A 25 6.42 8.71 2.15
CA GLN A 25 6.47 7.66 3.18
C GLN A 25 6.33 6.27 2.57
N MET A 26 5.46 6.09 1.58
CA MET A 26 5.32 4.84 0.85
C MET A 26 6.60 4.47 0.11
N ALA A 27 7.25 5.44 -0.55
CA ALA A 27 8.53 5.22 -1.22
C ALA A 27 9.64 4.83 -0.23
N ARG A 28 9.72 5.48 0.93
CA ARG A 28 10.65 5.11 2.01
C ARG A 28 10.40 3.69 2.53
N ASN A 29 9.14 3.33 2.74
CA ASN A 29 8.75 1.98 3.18
C ASN A 29 9.15 0.92 2.15
N LEU A 30 8.89 1.19 0.87
CA LEU A 30 9.24 0.31 -0.25
C LEU A 30 10.74 0.05 -0.29
N MET A 31 11.55 1.10 -0.25
CA MET A 31 13.01 0.98 -0.26
C MET A 31 13.52 0.20 0.95
N SER A 32 13.03 0.53 2.15
CA SER A 32 13.41 -0.16 3.38
C SER A 32 13.05 -1.64 3.36
N CYS A 33 11.87 -2.01 2.86
CA CYS A 33 11.46 -3.42 2.76
C CYS A 33 12.25 -4.18 1.69
N ALA A 34 12.53 -3.54 0.55
CA ALA A 34 13.37 -4.13 -0.48
C ALA A 34 14.78 -4.44 0.04
N GLU A 35 15.38 -3.50 0.79
CA GLU A 35 16.69 -3.69 1.43
C GLU A 35 16.65 -4.78 2.50
N GLN A 36 15.65 -4.77 3.38
CA GLN A 36 15.50 -5.75 4.46
C GLN A 36 15.40 -7.18 3.94
N GLU A 37 14.63 -7.39 2.87
CA GLU A 37 14.36 -8.73 2.32
C GLU A 37 15.38 -9.15 1.24
N GLY A 38 16.31 -8.24 0.93
CA GLY A 38 17.36 -8.45 -0.05
C GLY A 38 16.85 -8.56 -1.49
N LEU A 39 15.82 -7.79 -1.85
CA LEU A 39 15.39 -7.65 -3.23
C LEU A 39 16.49 -6.94 -4.02
N SER A 40 16.86 -7.50 -5.16
CA SER A 40 17.82 -6.83 -6.04
C SER A 40 17.21 -5.55 -6.60
N LYS A 41 18.06 -4.57 -6.91
CA LYS A 41 17.62 -3.33 -7.58
C LYS A 41 16.92 -3.62 -8.91
N ASP A 42 17.35 -4.68 -9.60
CA ASP A 42 16.73 -5.14 -10.83
C ASP A 42 15.32 -5.70 -10.60
N ALA A 43 15.10 -6.47 -9.53
CA ALA A 43 13.77 -6.96 -9.17
C ALA A 43 12.82 -5.80 -8.81
N VAL A 44 13.30 -4.81 -8.04
CA VAL A 44 12.51 -3.59 -7.73
C VAL A 44 12.15 -2.83 -9.01
N LYS A 45 13.12 -2.68 -9.93
CA LYS A 45 12.91 -2.01 -11.21
C LYS A 45 11.95 -2.78 -12.12
N GLU A 46 12.01 -4.11 -12.14
CA GLU A 46 11.10 -4.96 -12.91
C GLU A 46 9.67 -4.84 -12.38
N ILE A 47 9.48 -4.91 -11.07
CA ILE A 47 8.17 -4.68 -10.42
C ILE A 47 7.61 -3.32 -10.83
N ALA A 48 8.41 -2.26 -10.72
CA ALA A 48 8.00 -0.90 -11.02
C ALA A 48 7.69 -0.67 -12.51
N SER A 49 8.44 -1.31 -13.42
CA SER A 49 8.31 -1.09 -14.86
C SER A 49 7.27 -1.97 -15.54
N THR A 50 7.07 -3.20 -15.05
CA THR A 50 6.17 -4.17 -15.70
C THR A 50 4.83 -4.31 -14.99
N GLY A 51 4.75 -3.93 -13.70
CA GLY A 51 3.64 -4.29 -12.84
C GLY A 51 3.43 -5.81 -12.71
N LYS A 52 4.38 -6.62 -13.20
CA LYS A 52 4.38 -8.06 -13.04
C LYS A 52 4.91 -8.36 -11.65
N ARG A 53 4.16 -9.18 -10.93
CA ARG A 53 4.54 -9.66 -9.62
C ARG A 53 5.52 -10.82 -9.78
N PRO A 54 6.74 -10.73 -9.21
CA PRO A 54 7.68 -11.85 -9.18
C PRO A 54 7.16 -13.00 -8.33
N GLU A 55 7.75 -14.18 -8.53
CA GLU A 55 7.48 -15.38 -7.72
C GLU A 55 7.85 -15.17 -6.24
N TYR A 56 7.28 -15.99 -5.36
CA TYR A 56 7.52 -15.91 -3.91
C TYR A 56 9.01 -16.04 -3.53
N SER A 57 9.79 -16.83 -4.27
CA SER A 57 11.23 -16.98 -4.01
C SER A 57 12.02 -15.66 -4.16
N VAL A 58 11.50 -14.71 -4.93
CA VAL A 58 12.06 -13.37 -5.14
C VAL A 58 11.44 -12.37 -4.16
N MET A 59 10.12 -12.42 -3.98
CA MET A 59 9.39 -11.49 -3.11
C MET A 59 9.61 -11.76 -1.62
N LYS A 60 9.85 -13.01 -1.23
CA LYS A 60 10.05 -13.46 0.17
C LYS A 60 9.03 -12.80 1.11
N CYS A 61 9.50 -12.08 2.13
CA CYS A 61 8.66 -11.38 3.10
C CYS A 61 8.43 -9.89 2.77
N PHE A 62 8.70 -9.44 1.54
CA PHE A 62 8.54 -8.04 1.14
C PHE A 62 7.14 -7.51 1.42
N ASP A 63 6.11 -8.28 1.05
CA ASP A 63 4.72 -7.85 1.26
C ASP A 63 4.35 -7.80 2.74
N LYS A 64 4.82 -8.77 3.52
CA LYS A 64 4.65 -8.74 4.97
C LYS A 64 5.27 -7.47 5.54
N CYS A 65 6.50 -7.13 5.16
CA CYS A 65 7.17 -5.92 5.60
C CYS A 65 6.36 -4.65 5.24
N MET A 66 5.84 -4.57 4.02
CA MET A 66 4.99 -3.44 3.61
C MET A 66 3.71 -3.35 4.44
N MET A 67 3.04 -4.48 4.66
CA MET A 67 1.82 -4.55 5.47
C MET A 67 2.06 -4.20 6.94
N GLU A 68 3.21 -4.59 7.51
CA GLU A 68 3.61 -4.21 8.86
C GLU A 68 3.87 -2.71 8.96
N LYS A 69 4.59 -2.11 8.00
CA LYS A 69 4.90 -0.68 8.00
C LYS A 69 3.68 0.23 7.86
N VAL A 70 2.62 -0.24 7.20
CA VAL A 70 1.34 0.49 7.11
C VAL A 70 0.36 0.12 8.22
N GLY A 71 0.75 -0.78 9.14
CA GLY A 71 -0.10 -1.23 10.25
C GLY A 71 -1.26 -2.14 9.84
N ALA A 72 -1.23 -2.69 8.63
CA ALA A 72 -2.20 -3.64 8.12
C ALA A 72 -2.01 -5.04 8.69
N VAL A 73 -0.78 -5.41 9.05
CA VAL A 73 -0.46 -6.69 9.69
C VAL A 73 0.35 -6.42 10.95
N GLY A 74 -0.14 -6.90 12.08
CA GLY A 74 0.58 -6.86 13.35
C GLY A 74 1.71 -7.90 13.41
N PRO A 75 2.65 -7.77 14.36
CA PRO A 75 3.74 -8.74 14.54
C PRO A 75 3.25 -10.15 14.92
N ASP A 76 2.01 -10.26 15.43
CA ASP A 76 1.32 -11.51 15.72
C ASP A 76 0.57 -12.09 14.51
N GLY A 77 0.64 -11.42 13.35
CA GLY A 77 -0.06 -11.79 12.13
C GLY A 77 -1.54 -11.39 12.10
N LYS A 78 -2.04 -10.61 13.08
CA LYS A 78 -3.40 -10.08 13.03
C LYS A 78 -3.52 -9.02 11.94
N VAL A 79 -4.61 -9.10 11.17
CA VAL A 79 -4.87 -8.18 10.06
C VAL A 79 -5.79 -7.05 10.51
N ASN A 80 -5.43 -5.83 10.14
CA ASN A 80 -6.26 -4.63 10.27
C ASN A 80 -6.72 -4.19 8.88
N GLU A 81 -8.03 -4.25 8.65
CA GLU A 81 -8.62 -3.97 7.34
C GLU A 81 -8.61 -2.48 6.97
N ALA A 82 -8.65 -1.58 7.95
CA ALA A 82 -8.75 -0.14 7.66
C ALA A 82 -7.50 0.40 6.91
N PRO A 83 -6.26 0.11 7.34
CA PRO A 83 -5.07 0.49 6.58
C PRO A 83 -4.99 -0.15 5.19
N LEU A 84 -5.59 -1.34 5.01
CA LEU A 84 -5.60 -2.04 3.73
C LEU A 84 -6.47 -1.34 2.68
N ILE A 85 -7.61 -0.78 3.10
CA ILE A 85 -8.46 0.03 2.22
C ILE A 85 -7.68 1.28 1.78
N GLY A 86 -7.01 1.96 2.70
CA GLY A 86 -6.16 3.11 2.38
C GLY A 86 -5.06 2.76 1.37
N LEU A 87 -4.33 1.66 1.62
CA LEU A 87 -3.30 1.17 0.71
C LEU A 87 -3.86 0.83 -0.68
N CYS A 88 -5.05 0.21 -0.74
CA CYS A 88 -5.73 -0.09 -1.99
C CYS A 88 -6.05 1.17 -2.79
N LEU A 89 -6.61 2.21 -2.15
CA LEU A 89 -6.96 3.46 -2.83
C LEU A 89 -5.73 4.21 -3.34
N ILE A 90 -4.63 4.22 -2.57
CA ILE A 90 -3.36 4.82 -2.98
C ILE A 90 -2.78 4.08 -4.19
N LYS A 91 -2.72 2.74 -4.12
CA LYS A 91 -2.13 1.91 -5.17
C LYS A 91 -3.00 1.87 -6.44
N TYR A 92 -4.31 1.98 -6.31
CA TYR A 92 -5.26 1.86 -7.40
C TYR A 92 -6.25 3.03 -7.41
N PRO A 93 -5.85 4.21 -7.93
CA PRO A 93 -6.66 5.44 -7.89
C PRO A 93 -8.02 5.38 -8.59
N LYS A 94 -8.27 4.33 -9.39
CA LYS A 94 -9.55 4.08 -10.08
C LYS A 94 -10.54 3.26 -9.24
N MET A 95 -10.12 2.73 -8.09
CA MET A 95 -10.99 2.01 -7.16
C MET A 95 -11.66 2.99 -6.20
N ASP A 96 -12.85 2.61 -5.73
CA ASP A 96 -13.54 3.25 -4.62
C ASP A 96 -13.47 2.34 -3.39
N GLU A 97 -13.83 2.86 -2.23
CA GLU A 97 -13.78 2.12 -0.96
C GLU A 97 -14.54 0.79 -1.02
N SER A 98 -15.71 0.76 -1.69
CA SER A 98 -16.55 -0.43 -1.83
C SER A 98 -15.85 -1.52 -2.64
N LYS A 99 -15.21 -1.15 -3.77
CA LYS A 99 -14.42 -2.08 -4.57
C LYS A 99 -13.20 -2.58 -3.82
N CYS A 100 -12.52 -1.72 -3.08
CA CYS A 100 -11.39 -2.13 -2.23
C CYS A 100 -11.84 -3.09 -1.12
N ALA A 101 -12.92 -2.79 -0.41
CA ALA A 101 -13.46 -3.69 0.62
C ALA A 101 -13.86 -5.05 0.04
N LYS A 102 -14.50 -5.06 -1.14
CA LYS A 102 -14.83 -6.30 -1.85
C LYS A 102 -13.57 -7.10 -2.23
N LEU A 103 -12.54 -6.43 -2.74
CA LEU A 103 -11.26 -7.06 -3.10
C LEU A 103 -10.61 -7.71 -1.87
N LEU A 104 -10.52 -6.99 -0.75
CA LEU A 104 -9.92 -7.49 0.48
C LEU A 104 -10.70 -8.70 1.04
N LYS A 105 -12.03 -8.69 0.92
CA LYS A 105 -12.87 -9.82 1.31
C LYS A 105 -12.68 -11.04 0.42
N GLU A 106 -12.58 -10.85 -0.90
CA GLU A 106 -12.37 -11.96 -1.85
C GLU A 106 -10.96 -12.55 -1.77
N CYS A 107 -9.99 -11.74 -1.36
CA CYS A 107 -8.58 -12.10 -1.24
C CYS A 107 -8.12 -11.98 0.21
N ALA A 108 -8.94 -12.50 1.12
CA ALA A 108 -8.69 -12.42 2.55
C ALA A 108 -7.35 -13.09 2.93
N PHE A 109 -6.72 -12.54 3.97
CA PHE A 109 -5.54 -13.14 4.57
C PHE A 109 -5.96 -14.42 5.29
N VAL A 110 -5.71 -15.56 4.67
CA VAL A 110 -5.95 -16.86 5.29
C VAL A 110 -4.86 -17.09 6.34
N ASP A 111 -5.23 -17.50 7.55
CA ASP A 111 -4.24 -17.81 8.58
C ASP A 111 -3.32 -18.94 8.10
N LYS A 112 -2.05 -18.59 7.85
CA LYS A 112 -0.98 -19.52 7.52
C LYS A 112 0.07 -19.51 8.62
N HIS A 113 0.75 -20.65 8.80
CA HIS A 113 1.97 -20.71 9.61
C HIS A 113 3.07 -19.80 9.07
N ASP A 114 3.16 -19.65 7.74
CA ASP A 114 4.06 -18.70 7.09
C ASP A 114 3.33 -17.38 6.80
N LYS A 115 3.62 -16.35 7.61
CA LYS A 115 3.02 -15.02 7.48
C LYS A 115 3.53 -14.26 6.25
N CYS A 116 4.71 -14.59 5.74
CA CYS A 116 5.24 -14.02 4.51
C CYS A 116 4.46 -14.55 3.31
N LEU A 117 4.26 -15.87 3.26
CA LEU A 117 3.44 -16.52 2.23
C LEU A 117 1.99 -16.02 2.27
N MET A 118 1.41 -15.87 3.46
CA MET A 118 0.07 -15.31 3.64
C MET A 118 -0.07 -13.93 2.98
N CYS A 119 0.85 -13.01 3.27
CA CYS A 119 0.82 -11.66 2.71
C CYS A 119 1.09 -11.67 1.20
N TYR A 120 2.06 -12.47 0.75
CA TYR A 120 2.38 -12.61 -0.67
C TYR A 120 1.16 -13.07 -1.48
N GLU A 121 0.45 -14.10 -1.02
CA GLU A 121 -0.71 -14.63 -1.72
C GLU A 121 -1.90 -13.66 -1.72
N ALA A 122 -2.14 -12.96 -0.61
CA ALA A 122 -3.20 -11.95 -0.53
C ALA A 122 -2.98 -10.86 -1.59
N VAL A 123 -1.78 -10.29 -1.67
CA VAL A 123 -1.49 -9.23 -2.65
C VAL A 123 -1.45 -9.79 -4.08
N THR A 124 -1.00 -11.03 -4.28
CA THR A 124 -1.06 -11.70 -5.59
C THR A 124 -2.51 -11.85 -6.06
N CYS A 125 -3.41 -12.23 -5.17
CA CYS A 125 -4.85 -12.29 -5.44
C CYS A 125 -5.40 -10.90 -5.81
N TRP A 126 -5.00 -9.84 -5.09
CA TRP A 126 -5.41 -8.46 -5.39
C TRP A 126 -5.00 -8.03 -6.79
N ASP A 127 -3.71 -8.19 -7.13
CA ASP A 127 -3.18 -7.79 -8.44
C ASP A 127 -3.89 -8.54 -9.58
N ASN A 128 -4.21 -9.83 -9.40
CA ASN A 128 -4.92 -10.63 -10.40
C ASN A 128 -6.39 -10.22 -10.56
N LYS A 129 -7.09 -9.99 -9.45
CA LYS A 129 -8.50 -9.55 -9.47
C LYS A 129 -8.63 -8.16 -10.08
N ILE A 130 -7.72 -7.25 -9.78
CA ILE A 130 -7.73 -5.91 -10.38
C ILE A 130 -7.49 -5.98 -11.88
N LYS A 131 -6.53 -6.80 -12.34
CA LYS A 131 -6.34 -7.03 -13.78
C LYS A 131 -7.63 -7.50 -14.45
N GLN A 132 -8.40 -8.39 -13.83
CA GLN A 132 -9.70 -8.85 -14.35
C GLN A 132 -10.78 -7.77 -14.33
N MET A 133 -10.75 -6.84 -13.37
CA MET A 133 -11.72 -5.74 -13.27
C MET A 133 -11.43 -4.59 -14.24
N THR A 134 -10.19 -4.47 -14.71
CA THR A 134 -9.74 -3.39 -15.59
C THR A 134 -9.46 -3.82 -17.03
N SER A 135 -9.55 -5.13 -17.32
CA SER A 135 -9.49 -5.69 -18.69
C SER A 135 -10.86 -5.68 -19.32
#